data_AF-A0A7S1URM8-F1
#
_entry.id   AF-A0A7S1URM8-F1
#
_cell.length_a   1.000
_cell.length_b   1.000
_cell.length_c   1.000
_cell.angle_alpha   90.00
_cell.angle_beta   90.00
_cell.angle_gamma   90.00
#
_symmetry.space_group_name_H-M   'P 1'
#
loop_
_entity.id
_entity.type
_entity.pdbx_description
1 polymer ?
#
loop_
_entity_poly.entity_id
_entity_poly.type
_entity_poly.pdbx_seq_one_letter_code
_entity_poly.pdbx_strand_id
1 'polypeptide(L)'
;YCNYKINSLQVSYICLDHSTEDRKLELKASRTNPEDPIEQFFCRPTSYTLFVKVMFYVRFTYYQSYDDNMPGKVHRPVHATAGCSAPPQFLRAVVRLHPWQTRERDEEGDLPIHIACKQYYPMGNDPEQYWLADGFARDLRSRIIPAGDREREVPIAILADAFPGCASCLDQNYDLPLHLAIRNGRKWIEGVKQLVSAAPLSLTARETKHGLYPFMLAAMEDTSDLEVVYNLLKENPMMVRRAVGCRASNESNVHAKRPRISSLQP
;
A
#
# COMPACT_ATOMS: atom_id res chain seq x y z
N TYR A 1 20.69 31.68 20.75
CA TYR A 1 19.62 32.68 20.55
C TYR A 1 18.63 32.14 19.54
N CYS A 2 17.54 31.55 20.03
CA CYS A 2 16.18 31.49 19.45
C CYS A 2 15.38 30.48 20.28
N ASN A 3 14.84 30.96 21.40
CA ASN A 3 13.83 30.29 22.21
C ASN A 3 12.47 30.64 21.61
N TYR A 4 11.77 29.69 20.99
CA TYR A 4 10.34 29.83 20.74
C TYR A 4 9.58 29.20 21.91
N LYS A 5 9.13 30.06 22.83
CA LYS A 5 8.10 29.74 23.82
C LYS A 5 6.78 29.51 23.08
N ILE A 6 6.25 28.30 23.16
CA ILE A 6 4.86 28.01 22.82
C ILE A 6 4.02 28.52 23.99
N ASN A 7 3.48 29.74 23.85
CA ASN A 7 2.45 30.24 24.75
C ASN A 7 1.08 29.73 24.29
N SER A 8 0.31 29.26 25.26
CA SER A 8 -1.08 28.83 25.17
C SER A 8 -1.95 29.80 24.36
N LEU A 9 -2.49 29.35 23.23
CA LEU A 9 -3.57 30.03 22.54
C LEU A 9 -4.91 29.43 23.00
N GLN A 10 -5.70 30.26 23.68
CA GLN A 10 -7.13 30.03 23.89
C GLN A 10 -7.82 29.85 22.53
N VAL A 11 -8.53 28.74 22.36
CA VAL A 11 -9.37 28.49 21.21
C VAL A 11 -10.67 29.29 21.37
N SER A 12 -10.70 30.50 20.84
CA SER A 12 -11.96 31.23 20.62
C SER A 12 -12.52 30.83 19.25
N TYR A 13 -13.66 30.15 19.24
CA TYR A 13 -14.41 29.83 18.04
C TYR A 13 -14.88 31.12 17.35
N ILE A 14 -14.30 31.45 16.21
CA ILE A 14 -14.82 32.48 15.30
C ILE A 14 -15.47 31.75 14.14
N CYS A 15 -16.80 31.74 14.10
CA CYS A 15 -17.58 31.40 12.91
C CYS A 15 -17.48 32.57 11.94
N LEU A 16 -16.76 32.40 10.82
CA LEU A 16 -16.79 33.32 9.68
C LEU A 16 -17.58 32.67 8.54
N ASP A 17 -18.73 33.26 8.23
CA ASP A 17 -19.50 33.01 7.01
C ASP A 17 -18.70 33.50 5.81
N HIS A 18 -18.02 32.59 5.12
CA HIS A 18 -17.33 32.89 3.86
C HIS A 18 -18.26 32.66 2.67
N SER A 19 -18.38 33.71 1.84
CA SER A 19 -19.08 33.73 0.55
C SER A 19 -18.60 32.59 -0.36
N THR A 20 -19.52 32.03 -1.15
CA THR A 20 -19.26 30.92 -2.09
C THR A 20 -18.21 31.25 -3.16
N GLU A 21 -17.96 32.53 -3.46
CA GLU A 21 -16.92 32.97 -4.39
C GLU A 21 -15.51 32.93 -3.76
N ASP A 22 -15.37 33.22 -2.47
CA ASP A 22 -14.08 33.14 -1.75
C ASP A 22 -13.57 31.70 -1.70
N ARG A 23 -14.47 30.73 -1.53
CA ARG A 23 -14.14 29.29 -1.61
C ARG A 23 -13.59 28.88 -2.98
N LYS A 24 -14.11 29.46 -4.08
CA LYS A 24 -13.62 29.15 -5.44
C LYS A 24 -12.25 29.76 -5.71
N LEU A 25 -11.97 30.93 -5.15
CA LEU A 25 -10.65 31.59 -5.22
C LEU A 25 -9.60 30.86 -4.39
N GLU A 26 -9.95 30.40 -3.18
CA GLU A 26 -9.08 29.55 -2.37
C GLU A 26 -8.79 28.19 -3.03
N LEU A 27 -9.79 27.55 -3.67
CA LEU A 27 -9.62 26.30 -4.41
C LEU A 27 -8.74 26.45 -5.67
N LYS A 28 -8.71 27.63 -6.30
CA LYS A 28 -7.77 27.92 -7.39
C LYS A 28 -6.37 28.23 -6.87
N ALA A 29 -6.26 28.89 -5.71
CA ALA A 29 -4.99 29.24 -5.07
C ALA A 29 -4.38 28.11 -4.21
N SER A 30 -5.07 26.98 -4.05
CA SER A 30 -4.59 25.75 -3.41
C SER A 30 -4.08 24.70 -4.41
N ARG A 31 -4.06 25.05 -5.71
CA ARG A 31 -3.21 24.35 -6.69
C ARG A 31 -1.76 24.67 -6.36
N THR A 32 -1.25 24.08 -5.29
CA THR A 32 0.20 24.02 -5.06
C THR A 32 0.80 23.31 -6.25
N ASN A 33 1.82 23.94 -6.84
CA ASN A 33 2.64 23.24 -7.81
C ASN A 33 3.22 22.01 -7.07
N PRO A 34 3.22 20.79 -7.62
CA PRO A 34 3.79 19.62 -6.94
C PRO A 34 5.25 19.81 -6.47
N GLU A 35 5.94 20.78 -7.06
CA GLU A 35 7.31 21.26 -6.76
C GLU A 35 7.39 22.24 -5.57
N ASP A 36 6.29 22.86 -5.15
CA ASP A 36 6.32 23.80 -4.03
C ASP A 36 6.61 23.05 -2.70
N PRO A 37 7.46 23.59 -1.82
CA PRO A 37 7.77 22.95 -0.55
C PRO A 37 6.49 22.83 0.29
N ILE A 38 6.22 21.62 0.78
CA ILE A 38 4.98 21.33 1.49
C ILE A 38 4.81 22.18 2.76
N GLU A 39 5.92 22.66 3.33
CA GLU A 39 5.94 23.58 4.47
C GLU A 39 5.16 24.87 4.18
N GLN A 40 5.25 25.39 2.94
CA GLN A 40 4.52 26.60 2.53
C GLN A 40 3.01 26.38 2.49
N PHE A 41 2.55 25.16 2.22
CA PHE A 41 1.12 24.83 2.25
C PHE A 41 0.56 24.95 3.67
N PHE A 42 1.34 24.56 4.68
CA PHE A 42 0.95 24.63 6.09
C PHE A 42 1.10 26.01 6.72
N CYS A 43 1.78 26.95 6.05
CA CYS A 43 1.85 28.34 6.52
C CYS A 43 0.49 29.05 6.54
N ARG A 44 -0.51 28.55 5.80
CA ARG A 44 -1.88 29.10 5.84
C ARG A 44 -2.66 28.51 7.02
N PRO A 45 -3.25 29.33 7.91
CA PRO A 45 -4.02 28.84 9.05
C PRO A 45 -5.18 27.91 8.67
N THR A 46 -5.80 28.15 7.51
CA THR A 46 -6.89 27.33 6.98
C THR A 46 -6.44 25.93 6.59
N SER A 47 -5.32 25.81 5.86
CA SER A 47 -4.71 24.52 5.49
C SER A 47 -4.32 23.70 6.70
N TYR A 48 -3.69 24.33 7.71
CA TYR A 48 -3.30 23.65 8.95
C TYR A 48 -4.53 23.15 9.71
N THR A 49 -5.56 23.98 9.87
CA THR A 49 -6.80 23.58 10.55
C THR A 49 -7.50 22.42 9.84
N LEU A 50 -7.53 22.45 8.51
CA LEU A 50 -8.07 21.34 7.71
C LEU A 50 -7.25 20.07 7.93
N PHE A 51 -5.92 20.15 7.88
CA PHE A 51 -5.05 19.01 8.10
C PHE A 51 -5.25 18.38 9.48
N VAL A 52 -5.33 19.19 10.55
CA VAL A 52 -5.60 18.69 11.91
C VAL A 52 -6.96 17.99 11.98
N LYS A 53 -8.00 18.55 11.34
CA LYS A 53 -9.32 17.90 11.28
C LYS A 53 -9.27 16.57 10.53
N VAL A 54 -8.62 16.52 9.37
CA VAL A 54 -8.48 15.27 8.60
C VAL A 54 -7.65 14.24 9.37
N MET A 55 -6.57 14.66 10.03
CA MET A 55 -5.76 13.79 10.90
C MET A 55 -6.59 13.22 12.05
N PHE A 56 -7.46 14.02 12.64
CA PHE A 56 -8.41 13.56 13.66
C PHE A 56 -9.39 12.52 13.11
N TYR A 57 -9.94 12.73 11.90
CA TYR A 57 -10.79 11.74 11.25
C TYR A 57 -10.05 10.45 10.93
N VAL A 58 -8.84 10.52 10.39
CA VAL A 58 -8.01 9.34 10.09
C VAL A 58 -7.71 8.55 11.36
N ARG A 59 -7.38 9.25 12.44
CA ARG A 59 -7.19 8.63 13.75
C ARG A 59 -8.46 7.91 14.21
N PHE A 60 -9.60 8.59 14.13
CA PHE A 60 -10.89 8.01 14.50
C PHE A 60 -11.26 6.79 13.66
N THR A 61 -11.09 6.84 12.33
CA THR A 61 -11.45 5.73 11.44
C THR A 61 -10.54 4.52 11.63
N TYR A 62 -9.25 4.75 11.86
CA TYR A 62 -8.27 3.67 12.02
C TYR A 62 -8.41 2.97 13.38
N TYR A 63 -8.52 3.74 14.46
CA TYR A 63 -8.51 3.19 15.82
C TYR A 63 -9.91 3.00 16.41
N GLN A 64 -10.95 3.52 15.77
CA GLN A 64 -12.33 3.53 16.27
C GLN A 64 -12.48 4.18 17.66
N SER A 65 -11.54 5.06 18.03
CA SER A 65 -11.50 5.75 19.32
C SER A 65 -10.98 7.18 19.16
N TYR A 66 -11.47 8.07 20.04
CA TYR A 66 -11.03 9.46 20.17
C TYR A 66 -9.95 9.66 21.23
N ASP A 67 -9.63 8.62 22.01
CA ASP A 67 -8.71 8.77 23.14
C ASP A 67 -7.29 9.06 22.65
N ASP A 68 -6.70 10.12 23.23
CA ASP A 68 -5.34 10.55 22.92
C ASP A 68 -4.31 9.50 23.34
N ASN A 69 -4.65 8.65 24.30
CA ASN A 69 -3.74 7.69 24.92
C ASN A 69 -4.36 6.28 24.90
N MET A 70 -4.25 5.60 23.76
CA MET A 70 -4.58 4.18 23.68
C MET A 70 -3.47 3.36 24.36
N PRO A 71 -3.79 2.55 25.38
CA PRO A 71 -2.76 1.77 26.07
C PRO A 71 -2.12 0.79 25.08
N GLY A 72 -0.82 0.95 24.86
CA GLY A 72 -0.01 0.04 24.06
C GLY A 72 0.01 0.27 22.56
N LYS A 73 -0.65 1.31 22.01
CA LYS A 73 -0.56 1.67 20.58
C LYS A 73 -0.03 3.07 20.39
N VAL A 74 1.04 3.21 19.61
CA VAL A 74 1.57 4.52 19.20
C VAL A 74 0.86 4.99 17.93
N HIS A 75 0.30 6.19 17.96
CA HIS A 75 -0.35 6.77 16.80
C HIS A 75 0.67 7.11 15.70
N ARG A 76 0.60 6.38 14.58
CA ARG A 76 1.46 6.61 13.41
C ARG A 76 0.61 7.10 12.23
N PRO A 77 0.64 8.42 11.91
CA PRO A 77 -0.09 8.99 10.80
C PRO A 77 0.05 8.23 9.47
N VAL A 78 1.26 7.77 9.12
CA VAL A 78 1.49 7.06 7.85
C VAL A 78 0.80 5.70 7.85
N HIS A 79 0.90 4.92 8.94
CA HIS A 79 0.18 3.63 9.08
C HIS A 79 -1.33 3.82 9.04
N ALA A 80 -1.84 4.79 9.80
CA ALA A 80 -3.27 5.07 9.86
C ALA A 80 -3.82 5.51 8.50
N THR A 81 -3.12 6.41 7.80
CA THR A 81 -3.53 6.85 6.45
C THR A 81 -3.43 5.74 5.42
N ALA A 82 -2.42 4.86 5.51
CA ALA A 82 -2.29 3.70 4.62
C ALA A 82 -3.41 2.67 4.84
N GLY A 83 -3.89 2.54 6.09
CA GLY A 83 -4.98 1.65 6.46
C GLY A 83 -6.39 2.21 6.29
N CYS A 84 -6.52 3.50 5.97
CA CYS A 84 -7.80 4.16 5.76
C CYS A 84 -8.01 4.48 4.27
N SER A 85 -9.28 4.69 3.89
CA SER A 85 -9.67 5.23 2.58
C SER A 85 -9.41 6.76 2.50
N ALA A 86 -8.18 7.18 2.82
CA ALA A 86 -7.78 8.58 2.77
C ALA A 86 -7.46 9.00 1.32
N PRO A 87 -7.69 10.28 0.93
CA PRO A 87 -7.28 10.78 -0.36
C PRO A 87 -5.78 10.55 -0.62
N PRO A 88 -5.38 10.09 -1.81
CA PRO A 88 -3.97 9.82 -2.14
C PRO A 88 -3.04 11.02 -1.93
N GLN A 89 -3.54 12.22 -2.20
CA GLN A 89 -2.82 13.48 -1.98
C GLN A 89 -2.54 13.72 -0.49
N PHE A 90 -3.48 13.31 0.38
CA PHE A 90 -3.29 13.39 1.83
C PHE A 90 -2.22 12.41 2.30
N LEU A 91 -2.24 11.16 1.82
CA LEU A 91 -1.17 10.20 2.13
C LEU A 91 0.21 10.72 1.67
N ARG A 92 0.31 11.29 0.46
CA ARG A 92 1.56 11.92 -0.02
C ARG A 92 2.02 13.03 0.91
N ALA A 93 1.11 13.87 1.39
CA ALA A 93 1.43 14.93 2.33
C ALA A 93 1.96 14.37 3.67
N VAL A 94 1.26 13.39 4.24
CA VAL A 94 1.64 12.75 5.50
C VAL A 94 2.99 12.02 5.39
N VAL A 95 3.26 11.34 4.29
CA VAL A 95 4.55 10.70 4.01
C VAL A 95 5.67 11.74 3.89
N ARG A 96 5.43 12.89 3.25
CA ARG A 96 6.41 13.98 3.16
C ARG A 96 6.70 14.62 4.52
N LEU A 97 5.71 14.73 5.40
CA LEU A 97 5.87 15.26 6.76
C LEU A 97 6.55 14.27 7.72
N HIS A 98 6.29 12.98 7.55
CA HIS A 98 6.75 11.91 8.45
C HIS A 98 7.48 10.78 7.69
N PRO A 99 8.55 11.07 6.93
CA PRO A 99 9.18 10.08 6.06
C PRO A 99 9.77 8.89 6.84
N TRP A 100 10.22 9.08 8.08
CA TRP A 100 10.76 8.00 8.90
C TRP A 100 9.73 6.93 9.25
N GLN A 101 8.44 7.29 9.37
CA GLN A 101 7.37 6.34 9.69
C GLN A 101 7.13 5.31 8.59
N THR A 102 7.55 5.60 7.35
CA THR A 102 7.52 4.61 6.25
C THR A 102 8.40 3.39 6.51
N ARG A 103 9.39 3.52 7.41
CA ARG A 103 10.35 2.47 7.80
C ARG A 103 10.05 1.89 9.18
N GLU A 104 9.13 2.49 9.91
CA GLU A 104 8.79 2.09 11.26
C GLU A 104 7.77 0.96 11.22
N ARG A 105 8.02 -0.10 12.00
CA ARG A 105 7.04 -1.17 12.20
C ARG A 105 6.06 -0.75 13.28
N ASP A 106 4.79 -1.08 13.10
CA ASP A 106 3.79 -0.94 14.16
C ASP A 106 3.93 -2.06 15.21
N GLU A 107 2.97 -2.12 16.12
CA GLU A 107 2.90 -3.12 17.18
C GLU A 107 2.71 -4.55 16.65
N GLU A 108 2.07 -4.69 15.49
CA GLU A 108 1.90 -5.94 14.76
C GLU A 108 3.11 -6.28 13.86
N GLY A 109 4.19 -5.49 13.93
CA GLY A 109 5.40 -5.71 13.13
C GLY A 109 5.25 -5.34 11.65
N ASP A 110 4.18 -4.64 11.29
CA ASP A 110 3.83 -4.24 9.94
C ASP A 110 4.40 -2.86 9.58
N LEU A 111 4.88 -2.74 8.34
CA LEU A 111 5.16 -1.46 7.73
C LEU A 111 3.85 -0.88 7.14
N PRO A 112 3.77 0.45 6.90
CA PRO A 112 2.60 1.04 6.27
C PRO A 112 2.20 0.39 4.95
N ILE A 113 3.20 -0.10 4.18
CA ILE A 113 2.92 -0.80 2.92
C ILE A 113 2.22 -2.15 3.13
N HIS A 114 2.51 -2.86 4.22
CA HIS A 114 1.80 -4.10 4.55
C HIS A 114 0.33 -3.80 4.84
N ILE A 115 0.06 -2.74 5.61
CA ILE A 115 -1.30 -2.30 5.91
C ILE A 115 -2.05 -1.94 4.62
N ALA A 116 -1.42 -1.17 3.72
CA ALA A 116 -2.02 -0.80 2.44
C ALA A 116 -2.35 -2.04 1.55
N CYS A 117 -1.49 -3.06 1.59
CA CYS A 117 -1.74 -4.34 0.90
C CYS A 117 -2.84 -5.18 1.56
N LYS A 118 -2.96 -5.12 2.90
CA LYS A 118 -3.95 -5.88 3.68
C LYS A 118 -5.35 -5.31 3.55
N GLN A 119 -5.48 -3.99 3.52
CA GLN A 119 -6.76 -3.37 3.21
C GLN A 119 -7.13 -3.74 1.77
N TYR A 120 -8.38 -4.13 1.53
CA TYR A 120 -8.97 -4.22 0.20
C TYR A 120 -10.33 -3.54 0.25
N TYR A 121 -10.48 -2.48 -0.53
CA TYR A 121 -11.78 -1.84 -0.74
C TYR A 121 -12.28 -2.33 -2.09
N PRO A 122 -13.21 -3.30 -2.16
CA PRO A 122 -13.77 -3.74 -3.42
C PRO A 122 -14.40 -2.54 -4.12
N MET A 123 -13.75 -2.05 -5.18
CA MET A 123 -14.32 -1.04 -6.05
C MET A 123 -15.56 -1.64 -6.72
N GLY A 124 -16.75 -1.43 -6.16
CA GLY A 124 -17.98 -1.78 -6.88
C GLY A 124 -19.25 -1.99 -6.09
N ASN A 125 -19.20 -2.35 -4.80
CA ASN A 125 -20.41 -2.89 -4.15
C ASN A 125 -21.01 -2.06 -3.03
N ASP A 126 -20.36 -1.00 -2.55
CA ASP A 126 -20.94 -0.11 -1.54
C ASP A 126 -21.01 1.34 -2.03
N PRO A 127 -22.22 1.86 -2.34
CA PRO A 127 -22.43 3.27 -2.67
C PRO A 127 -22.09 4.21 -1.49
N GLU A 128 -22.03 3.70 -0.26
CA GLU A 128 -21.84 4.49 0.96
C GLU A 128 -20.36 4.61 1.38
N GLN A 129 -19.48 3.67 1.00
CA GLN A 129 -18.02 3.81 1.24
C GLN A 129 -17.36 4.84 0.29
N TYR A 130 -18.19 5.50 -0.51
CA TYR A 130 -17.93 6.51 -1.52
C TYR A 130 -17.83 7.93 -0.91
N TRP A 131 -17.11 8.11 0.20
CA TRP A 131 -16.89 9.45 0.79
C TRP A 131 -16.26 10.48 -0.19
N LEU A 132 -15.78 10.05 -1.37
CA LEU A 132 -14.98 10.85 -2.32
C LEU A 132 -15.52 10.99 -3.75
N ALA A 133 -16.45 10.15 -4.20
CA ALA A 133 -16.67 10.02 -5.63
C ALA A 133 -18.01 10.57 -6.16
N ASP A 134 -18.91 11.05 -5.29
CA ASP A 134 -20.08 11.84 -5.71
C ASP A 134 -19.95 13.35 -5.37
N GLY A 135 -19.24 13.71 -4.29
CA GLY A 135 -19.08 15.12 -3.89
C GLY A 135 -18.14 15.97 -4.78
N PHE A 136 -17.26 15.33 -5.55
CA PHE A 136 -16.35 15.98 -6.50
C PHE A 136 -16.32 15.22 -7.83
N ALA A 137 -17.47 15.17 -8.50
CA ALA A 137 -17.64 15.03 -9.95
C ALA A 137 -16.75 14.00 -10.66
N ARG A 138 -17.26 12.77 -10.85
CA ARG A 138 -16.76 11.81 -11.86
C ARG A 138 -16.53 12.46 -13.24
N ASP A 139 -17.30 13.49 -13.58
CA ASP A 139 -17.21 14.20 -14.86
C ASP A 139 -16.04 15.23 -14.94
N LEU A 140 -15.50 15.69 -13.81
CA LEU A 140 -14.28 16.53 -13.81
C LEU A 140 -13.01 15.69 -13.82
N ARG A 141 -12.97 14.56 -13.09
CA ARG A 141 -11.75 13.74 -12.99
C ARG A 141 -11.41 13.00 -14.28
N SER A 142 -12.42 12.57 -15.04
CA SER A 142 -12.19 11.95 -16.35
C SER A 142 -11.62 12.93 -17.40
N ARG A 143 -11.88 14.23 -17.24
CA ARG A 143 -11.39 15.29 -18.14
C ARG A 143 -10.04 15.89 -17.74
N ILE A 144 -9.67 15.84 -16.46
CA ILE A 144 -8.50 16.57 -15.93
C ILE A 144 -7.26 15.67 -15.76
N ILE A 145 -7.43 14.38 -15.45
CA ILE A 145 -6.29 13.50 -15.14
C ILE A 145 -6.11 12.47 -16.27
N PRO A 146 -4.96 12.47 -16.98
CA PRO A 146 -4.65 11.45 -17.98
C PRO A 146 -4.78 10.05 -17.38
N ALA A 147 -5.23 9.06 -18.17
CA ALA A 147 -5.41 7.70 -17.67
C ALA A 147 -4.15 7.11 -17.00
N GLY A 148 -2.95 7.53 -17.43
CA GLY A 148 -1.68 7.09 -16.84
C GLY A 148 -1.40 7.60 -15.42
N ASP A 149 -2.00 8.71 -14.99
CA ASP A 149 -1.77 9.23 -13.63
C ASP A 149 -2.65 8.55 -12.57
N ARG A 150 -3.64 7.75 -12.98
CA ARG A 150 -4.51 6.99 -12.05
C ARG A 150 -3.75 5.91 -11.28
N GLU A 151 -2.75 5.27 -11.92
CA GLU A 151 -1.90 4.26 -11.26
C GLU A 151 -1.07 4.88 -10.11
N ARG A 152 -0.78 6.18 -10.17
CA ARG A 152 0.00 6.91 -9.15
C ARG A 152 -0.82 7.30 -7.92
N GLU A 153 -2.13 7.11 -7.97
CA GLU A 153 -3.05 7.45 -6.88
C GLU A 153 -3.30 6.27 -5.92
N VAL A 154 -2.65 5.13 -6.12
CA VAL A 154 -2.79 3.98 -5.22
C VAL A 154 -1.88 4.17 -3.99
N PRO A 155 -2.37 3.93 -2.75
CA PRO A 155 -1.55 4.01 -1.54
C PRO A 155 -0.26 3.19 -1.60
N ILE A 156 -0.34 1.97 -2.15
CA ILE A 156 0.81 1.07 -2.34
C ILE A 156 1.87 1.72 -3.24
N ALA A 157 1.46 2.36 -4.34
CA ALA A 157 2.38 3.04 -5.25
C ALA A 157 3.06 4.23 -4.55
N ILE A 158 2.30 5.04 -3.80
CA ILE A 158 2.85 6.19 -3.06
C ILE A 158 3.90 5.74 -2.03
N LEU A 159 3.63 4.66 -1.29
CA LEU A 159 4.53 4.14 -0.27
C LEU A 159 5.76 3.47 -0.89
N ALA A 160 5.59 2.73 -1.98
CA ALA A 160 6.69 2.12 -2.73
C ALA A 160 7.62 3.19 -3.34
N ASP A 161 7.06 4.29 -3.88
CA ASP A 161 7.83 5.42 -4.41
C ASP A 161 8.62 6.12 -3.29
N ALA A 162 8.02 6.27 -2.10
CA ALA A 162 8.66 6.94 -0.97
C ALA A 162 9.81 6.12 -0.36
N PHE A 163 9.66 4.79 -0.29
CA PHE A 163 10.70 3.91 0.23
C PHE A 163 10.67 2.53 -0.46
N PRO A 164 11.34 2.35 -1.61
CA PRO A 164 11.26 1.09 -2.38
C PRO A 164 11.70 -0.16 -1.61
N GLY A 165 12.61 0.00 -0.65
CA GLY A 165 13.10 -1.09 0.19
C GLY A 165 12.01 -1.77 1.04
N CYS A 166 10.90 -1.10 1.33
CA CYS A 166 9.80 -1.71 2.09
C CYS A 166 9.14 -2.87 1.34
N ALA A 167 9.20 -2.90 0.01
CA ALA A 167 8.64 -3.97 -0.80
C ALA A 167 9.33 -5.33 -0.55
N SER A 168 10.54 -5.32 0.00
CA SER A 168 11.33 -6.52 0.34
C SER A 168 11.32 -6.86 1.84
N CYS A 169 10.67 -6.04 2.67
CA CYS A 169 10.57 -6.29 4.09
C CYS A 169 9.48 -7.34 4.36
N LEU A 170 9.72 -8.21 5.33
CA LEU A 170 8.75 -9.21 5.74
C LEU A 170 7.85 -8.66 6.85
N ASP A 171 6.58 -9.04 6.87
CA ASP A 171 5.68 -8.79 8.00
C ASP A 171 5.99 -9.74 9.19
N GLN A 172 5.15 -9.70 10.23
CA GLN A 172 5.28 -10.60 11.39
C GLN A 172 5.06 -12.08 11.04
N ASN A 173 4.34 -12.38 9.95
CA ASN A 173 4.10 -13.74 9.45
C ASN A 173 5.17 -14.19 8.44
N TYR A 174 6.24 -13.40 8.30
CA TYR A 174 7.28 -13.61 7.29
C TYR A 174 6.76 -13.56 5.85
N ASP A 175 5.65 -12.88 5.60
CA ASP A 175 5.10 -12.65 4.27
C ASP A 175 5.61 -11.32 3.69
N LEU A 176 5.90 -11.31 2.39
CA LEU A 176 6.21 -10.10 1.65
C LEU A 176 4.94 -9.30 1.32
N PRO A 177 5.04 -7.97 1.16
CA PRO A 177 3.94 -7.12 0.70
C PRO A 177 3.26 -7.64 -0.57
N LEU A 178 4.02 -8.25 -1.49
CA LEU A 178 3.49 -8.86 -2.71
C LEU A 178 2.53 -10.02 -2.41
N HIS A 179 2.88 -10.91 -1.47
CA HIS A 179 1.99 -12.02 -1.08
C HIS A 179 0.70 -11.49 -0.45
N LEU A 180 0.82 -10.48 0.43
CA LEU A 180 -0.32 -9.83 1.06
C LEU A 180 -1.25 -9.20 0.03
N ALA A 181 -0.71 -8.48 -0.97
CA ALA A 181 -1.51 -7.85 -2.01
C ALA A 181 -2.30 -8.88 -2.83
N ILE A 182 -1.66 -9.98 -3.24
CA ILE A 182 -2.30 -11.06 -4.02
C ILE A 182 -3.40 -11.75 -3.21
N ARG A 183 -3.11 -12.10 -1.94
CA ARG A 183 -4.07 -12.76 -1.05
C ARG A 183 -5.33 -11.92 -0.81
N ASN A 184 -5.18 -10.60 -0.78
CA ASN A 184 -6.30 -9.67 -0.63
C ASN A 184 -6.94 -9.26 -1.97
N GLY A 185 -6.63 -9.96 -3.08
CA GLY A 185 -7.29 -9.75 -4.37
C GLY A 185 -6.93 -8.43 -5.06
N ARG A 186 -5.76 -7.85 -4.76
CA ARG A 186 -5.32 -6.60 -5.42
C ARG A 186 -5.04 -6.85 -6.90
N LYS A 187 -5.54 -5.96 -7.76
CA LYS A 187 -5.32 -6.03 -9.21
C LYS A 187 -3.92 -5.57 -9.59
N TRP A 188 -3.50 -5.90 -10.82
CA TRP A 188 -2.18 -5.55 -11.33
C TRP A 188 -1.90 -4.04 -11.26
N ILE A 189 -2.88 -3.23 -11.70
CA ILE A 189 -2.82 -1.76 -11.70
C ILE A 189 -3.02 -1.14 -10.30
N GLU A 190 -3.49 -1.91 -9.32
CA GLU A 190 -3.77 -1.46 -7.94
C GLU A 190 -2.53 -1.60 -7.03
N GLY A 191 -1.33 -1.39 -7.57
CA GLY A 191 -0.09 -1.38 -6.79
C GLY A 191 0.77 -2.64 -6.91
N VAL A 192 0.23 -3.77 -7.41
CA VAL A 192 1.01 -5.01 -7.57
C VAL A 192 2.18 -4.80 -8.53
N LYS A 193 1.94 -4.11 -9.65
CA LYS A 193 2.99 -3.71 -10.61
C LYS A 193 4.12 -2.94 -9.92
N GLN A 194 3.80 -1.99 -9.05
CA GLN A 194 4.76 -1.17 -8.33
C GLN A 194 5.55 -1.98 -7.30
N LEU A 195 4.91 -2.94 -6.61
CA LEU A 195 5.61 -3.87 -5.71
C LEU A 195 6.63 -4.73 -6.47
N VAL A 196 6.24 -5.26 -7.63
CA VAL A 196 7.14 -6.07 -8.48
C VAL A 196 8.29 -5.22 -9.01
N SER A 197 8.01 -3.99 -9.44
CA SER A 197 9.05 -3.06 -9.90
C SER A 197 10.01 -2.66 -8.78
N ALA A 198 9.53 -2.49 -7.55
CA ALA A 198 10.35 -2.11 -6.39
C ALA A 198 11.19 -3.28 -5.86
N ALA A 199 10.67 -4.50 -5.91
CA ALA A 199 11.33 -5.70 -5.39
C ALA A 199 11.16 -6.91 -6.32
N PRO A 200 11.87 -6.97 -7.46
CA PRO A 200 11.70 -8.06 -8.44
C PRO A 200 12.08 -9.45 -7.88
N LEU A 201 12.96 -9.50 -6.86
CA LEU A 201 13.34 -10.75 -6.19
C LEU A 201 12.17 -11.41 -5.45
N SER A 202 11.14 -10.63 -5.08
CA SER A 202 9.93 -11.15 -4.44
C SER A 202 9.19 -12.18 -5.30
N LEU A 203 9.34 -12.14 -6.63
CA LEU A 203 8.77 -13.13 -7.57
C LEU A 203 9.29 -14.55 -7.36
N THR A 204 10.46 -14.69 -6.74
CA THR A 204 11.10 -15.98 -6.45
C THR A 204 10.96 -16.40 -4.99
N ALA A 205 10.47 -15.51 -4.13
CA ALA A 205 10.18 -15.85 -2.75
C ALA A 205 8.95 -16.77 -2.69
N ARG A 206 8.92 -17.64 -1.68
CA ARG A 206 7.75 -18.46 -1.39
C ARG A 206 7.02 -17.86 -0.21
N GLU A 207 5.71 -17.89 -0.27
CA GLU A 207 4.84 -17.53 0.84
C GLU A 207 5.01 -18.55 1.99
N THR A 208 4.93 -18.08 3.24
CA THR A 208 5.16 -18.92 4.43
C THR A 208 4.08 -20.00 4.61
N LYS A 209 2.82 -19.69 4.28
CA LYS A 209 1.67 -20.56 4.60
C LYS A 209 1.60 -21.79 3.70
N HIS A 210 1.64 -21.63 2.37
CA HIS A 210 1.50 -22.72 1.42
C HIS A 210 2.83 -23.11 0.74
N GLY A 211 3.88 -22.32 0.92
CA GLY A 211 5.15 -22.52 0.21
C GLY A 211 5.05 -22.26 -1.30
N LEU A 212 4.03 -21.50 -1.73
CA LEU A 212 3.76 -21.21 -3.13
C LEU A 212 4.50 -19.94 -3.60
N TYR A 213 4.85 -19.91 -4.89
CA TYR A 213 5.34 -18.68 -5.52
C TYR A 213 4.19 -17.71 -5.80
N PRO A 214 4.46 -16.40 -5.95
CA PRO A 214 3.41 -15.39 -6.16
C PRO A 214 2.41 -15.71 -7.28
N PHE A 215 2.87 -16.19 -8.43
CA PHE A 215 1.97 -16.52 -9.54
C PHE A 215 1.09 -17.76 -9.25
N MET A 216 1.59 -18.71 -8.44
CA MET A 216 0.82 -19.88 -8.01
C MET A 216 -0.21 -19.48 -6.95
N LEU A 217 0.19 -18.60 -6.02
CA LEU A 217 -0.70 -18.02 -5.03
C LEU A 217 -1.85 -17.27 -5.71
N ALA A 218 -1.53 -16.43 -6.71
CA ALA A 218 -2.54 -15.71 -7.49
C ALA A 218 -3.46 -16.66 -8.28
N ALA A 219 -2.97 -17.80 -8.78
CA ALA A 219 -3.82 -18.77 -9.46
C ALA A 219 -4.70 -19.61 -8.49
N MET A 220 -4.32 -19.67 -7.22
CA MET A 220 -5.04 -20.41 -6.17
C MET A 220 -6.18 -19.59 -5.57
N GLU A 221 -6.02 -18.27 -5.48
CA GLU A 221 -7.03 -17.37 -4.89
C GLU A 221 -8.14 -17.04 -5.90
N ASP A 222 -9.39 -17.31 -5.53
CA ASP A 222 -10.56 -17.02 -6.38
C ASP A 222 -10.78 -15.53 -6.65
N THR A 223 -10.15 -14.66 -5.85
CA THR A 223 -10.26 -13.20 -5.94
C THR A 223 -9.26 -12.58 -6.91
N SER A 224 -8.25 -13.33 -7.35
CA SER A 224 -7.16 -12.81 -8.17
C SER A 224 -7.55 -12.72 -9.64
N ASP A 225 -7.24 -11.59 -10.25
CA ASP A 225 -7.45 -11.37 -11.68
C ASP A 225 -6.45 -12.22 -12.50
N LEU A 226 -6.92 -12.79 -13.62
CA LEU A 226 -6.07 -13.50 -14.58
C LEU A 226 -4.94 -12.60 -15.10
N GLU A 227 -5.17 -11.29 -15.15
CA GLU A 227 -4.16 -10.30 -15.50
C GLU A 227 -2.96 -10.32 -14.53
N VAL A 228 -3.19 -10.51 -13.22
CA VAL A 228 -2.12 -10.58 -12.22
C VAL A 228 -1.27 -11.82 -12.47
N VAL A 229 -1.91 -12.99 -12.66
CA VAL A 229 -1.21 -14.26 -12.92
C VAL A 229 -0.35 -14.16 -14.20
N TYR A 230 -0.94 -13.64 -15.28
CA TYR A 230 -0.26 -13.49 -16.56
C TYR A 230 0.95 -12.55 -16.46
N ASN A 231 0.78 -11.38 -15.83
CA ASN A 231 1.86 -10.41 -15.72
C ASN A 231 2.98 -10.89 -14.78
N LEU A 232 2.67 -11.57 -13.68
CA LEU A 232 3.69 -12.18 -12.81
C LEU A 232 4.56 -13.20 -13.56
N LEU A 233 3.95 -14.03 -14.42
CA LEU A 233 4.67 -14.98 -15.27
C LEU A 233 5.50 -14.29 -16.34
N LYS A 234 4.97 -13.21 -16.91
CA LYS A 234 5.65 -12.40 -17.93
C LYS A 234 6.91 -11.74 -17.38
N GLU A 235 6.87 -11.21 -16.16
CA GLU A 235 8.02 -10.56 -15.50
C GLU A 235 9.11 -11.58 -15.11
N ASN A 236 8.76 -12.84 -14.85
CA ASN A 236 9.76 -13.89 -14.54
C ASN A 236 9.45 -15.25 -15.20
N PRO A 237 9.75 -15.40 -16.50
CA PRO A 237 9.45 -16.63 -17.25
C PRO A 237 10.31 -17.83 -16.81
N MET A 238 11.41 -17.61 -16.07
CA MET A 238 12.29 -18.68 -15.59
C MET A 238 11.60 -19.61 -14.59
N MET A 239 10.58 -19.11 -13.89
CA MET A 239 9.82 -19.91 -12.91
C MET A 239 9.06 -21.06 -13.58
N VAL A 240 8.60 -20.88 -14.82
CA VAL A 240 7.89 -21.91 -15.58
C VAL A 240 8.84 -23.01 -16.04
N ARG A 241 10.05 -22.63 -16.50
CA ARG A 241 11.03 -23.59 -17.02
C ARG A 241 11.47 -24.61 -15.96
N ARG A 242 11.65 -24.17 -14.71
CA ARG A 242 11.99 -25.07 -13.59
C ARG A 242 10.89 -26.08 -13.29
N ALA A 243 9.62 -25.70 -13.42
CA ALA A 243 8.50 -26.60 -13.15
C ALA A 243 8.39 -27.72 -14.20
N VAL A 244 8.67 -27.41 -15.48
CA VAL A 244 8.50 -28.36 -16.59
C VAL A 244 9.72 -29.29 -16.75
N GLY A 245 10.94 -28.80 -16.47
CA GLY A 245 12.17 -29.55 -16.74
C GLY A 245 12.48 -30.72 -15.79
N CYS A 246 11.94 -30.73 -14.56
CA CYS A 246 12.32 -31.73 -13.56
C CYS A 246 11.71 -33.13 -13.75
N ARG A 247 10.77 -33.34 -14.68
CA ARG A 247 10.16 -34.66 -14.91
C ARG A 247 10.93 -35.57 -15.88
N ALA A 248 11.86 -35.05 -16.68
CA ALA A 248 12.43 -35.83 -17.79
C ALA A 248 13.61 -36.76 -17.42
N SER A 249 14.19 -36.68 -16.22
CA SER A 249 15.44 -37.42 -15.90
C SER A 249 15.30 -38.61 -14.94
N ASN A 250 14.12 -38.90 -14.40
CA ASN A 250 13.94 -40.00 -13.43
C ASN A 250 13.36 -41.30 -13.99
N GLU A 251 12.92 -41.35 -15.26
CA GLU A 251 12.33 -42.58 -15.82
C GLU A 251 13.36 -43.52 -16.46
N SER A 252 14.60 -43.08 -16.71
CA SER A 252 15.60 -43.91 -17.41
C SER A 252 16.50 -44.78 -16.53
N ASN A 253 16.28 -44.88 -15.21
CA ASN A 253 17.19 -45.64 -14.33
C ASN A 253 16.55 -46.72 -13.44
N VAL A 254 15.29 -47.10 -13.67
CA VAL A 254 14.61 -48.17 -12.89
C VAL A 254 14.87 -49.58 -13.47
N HIS A 255 15.72 -49.74 -14.49
CA HIS A 255 16.05 -51.05 -15.07
C HIS A 255 17.52 -51.50 -14.89
N ALA A 256 18.29 -50.82 -14.04
CA ALA A 256 19.60 -51.32 -13.63
C ALA A 256 19.44 -52.52 -12.67
N LYS A 257 19.44 -53.72 -13.27
CA LYS A 257 19.55 -55.06 -12.68
C LYS A 257 20.29 -55.07 -11.34
N ARG A 258 19.61 -55.51 -10.27
CA ARG A 258 20.27 -56.00 -9.04
C ARG A 258 21.17 -57.18 -9.41
N PRO A 259 22.49 -57.15 -9.16
CA PRO A 259 23.31 -58.34 -9.27
C PRO A 259 22.88 -59.33 -8.17
N ARG A 260 22.51 -60.56 -8.58
CA ARG A 260 22.30 -61.69 -7.68
C ARG A 260 23.63 -61.97 -6.98
N ILE A 261 23.71 -61.72 -5.68
CA ILE A 261 24.79 -62.20 -4.84
C ILE A 261 24.53 -63.69 -4.62
N SER A 262 25.22 -64.53 -5.37
CA SER A 262 25.32 -65.96 -5.14
C SER A 262 26.12 -66.24 -3.88
N SER A 263 25.51 -67.04 -3.02
CA SER A 263 26.04 -67.73 -1.84
C SER A 263 27.45 -68.29 -2.01
N LEU A 264 28.33 -67.95 -1.07
CA LEU A 264 29.46 -68.80 -0.67
C LEU A 264 29.26 -69.22 0.79
N GLN A 265 29.00 -70.50 1.00
CA GLN A 265 29.25 -71.20 2.26
C GLN A 265 30.63 -71.85 2.17
N PRO A 266 31.35 -71.95 3.30
CA PRO A 266 32.12 -73.13 3.66
C PRO A 266 31.31 -74.04 4.62
#